data_AF-A0A495ZMM4-F1
#
_entry.id   AF-A0A495ZMM4-F1
#
_cell.length_a   1.000
_cell.length_b   1.000
_cell.length_c   1.000
_cell.angle_alpha   90.00
_cell.angle_beta   90.00
_cell.angle_gamma   90.00
#
_symmetry.space_group_name_H-M   'P 1'
#
loop_
_entity.id
_entity.type
_entity.pdbx_description
1 polymer ?
#
loop_
_entity_poly.entity_id
_entity_poly.type
_entity_poly.pdbx_seq_one_letter_code
_entity_poly.pdbx_strand_id
1 'polypeptide(L)'
;MFRKLCIIGLVCLMSFSVITLTANAQEQILGPWLWMIVKLDGGGGAAATDIDSLADASNDKVTEEMVAKNGAKEGDEVGDYEWTLAELPANGDINTVVNETGMAEGALDHITSYALYTYKSDKAQKVTMKTGSDDSIKVWLNGEVVFKNAVNRGRGMWQDEFGISLKQGDNLIMVKVSE
;
A
#
# COMPACT_ATOMS: atom_id res chain seq x y z
N MET A 1 -58.41 -29.89 49.20
CA MET A 1 -58.02 -28.56 49.70
C MET A 1 -57.29 -27.84 48.59
N PHE A 2 -57.87 -26.77 48.05
CA PHE A 2 -57.26 -25.89 47.05
C PHE A 2 -56.35 -24.87 47.74
N ARG A 3 -55.23 -24.50 47.11
CA ARG A 3 -54.79 -23.10 47.03
C ARG A 3 -53.95 -22.85 45.76
N LYS A 4 -54.44 -21.93 44.93
CA LYS A 4 -53.81 -21.32 43.75
C LYS A 4 -52.95 -20.12 44.19
N LEU A 5 -51.88 -19.82 43.43
CA LEU A 5 -51.50 -18.54 42.77
C LEU A 5 -50.04 -18.68 42.26
N CYS A 6 -49.71 -18.57 40.96
CA CYS A 6 -49.54 -17.36 40.11
C CYS A 6 -48.22 -16.58 40.38
N ILE A 7 -47.39 -16.07 39.45
CA ILE A 7 -47.04 -16.16 38.00
C ILE A 7 -45.65 -15.44 37.88
N ILE A 8 -44.90 -15.66 36.79
CA ILE A 8 -44.06 -14.71 35.99
C ILE A 8 -42.53 -14.87 36.05
N GLY A 9 -41.94 -15.02 34.85
CA GLY A 9 -40.58 -14.63 34.47
C GLY A 9 -39.58 -15.79 34.53
N LEU A 10 -38.73 -16.08 33.54
CA LEU A 10 -38.19 -15.25 32.48
C LEU A 10 -37.64 -16.20 31.38
N VAL A 11 -37.96 -15.89 30.13
CA VAL A 11 -37.28 -16.44 28.95
C VAL A 11 -35.84 -15.97 28.97
N CYS A 12 -34.86 -16.87 28.91
CA CYS A 12 -33.52 -16.51 28.46
C CYS A 12 -32.97 -17.63 27.56
N LEU A 13 -33.34 -17.54 26.29
CA LEU A 13 -32.56 -18.06 25.19
C LEU A 13 -31.25 -17.24 25.17
N MET A 14 -30.17 -17.79 25.71
CA MET A 14 -28.82 -17.23 25.52
C MET A 14 -28.13 -18.08 24.46
N SER A 15 -28.53 -17.88 23.20
CA SER A 15 -27.68 -18.20 22.07
C SER A 15 -26.60 -17.10 21.98
N PHE A 16 -25.47 -17.31 22.64
CA PHE A 16 -24.25 -16.57 22.34
C PHE A 16 -23.27 -17.50 21.63
N SER A 17 -23.48 -17.63 20.32
CA SER A 17 -22.44 -18.10 19.42
C SER A 17 -22.29 -17.06 18.31
N VAL A 18 -21.66 -15.93 18.64
CA VAL A 18 -20.93 -15.16 17.63
C VAL A 18 -19.47 -15.50 17.81
N ILE A 19 -19.12 -16.73 17.42
CA ILE A 19 -17.74 -17.05 17.10
C ILE A 19 -17.56 -16.64 15.64
N THR A 20 -17.30 -15.36 15.41
CA THR A 20 -16.57 -14.95 14.21
C THR A 20 -15.10 -14.88 14.58
N LEU A 21 -14.52 -16.05 14.85
CA LEU A 21 -13.08 -16.27 14.72
C LEU A 21 -12.78 -16.35 13.21
N THR A 22 -12.91 -15.23 12.51
CA THR A 22 -12.26 -15.10 11.21
C THR A 22 -10.89 -14.53 11.50
N ALA A 23 -9.93 -15.43 11.78
CA ALA A 23 -8.54 -15.13 11.50
C ALA A 23 -8.44 -14.94 9.99
N ASN A 24 -8.70 -13.71 9.52
CA ASN A 24 -8.46 -13.37 8.12
C ASN A 24 -6.95 -13.27 7.98
N ALA A 25 -6.34 -14.27 7.33
CA ALA A 25 -5.12 -14.00 6.60
C ALA A 25 -5.43 -12.82 5.68
N GLN A 26 -4.77 -11.69 5.89
CA GLN A 26 -4.91 -10.56 4.99
C GLN A 26 -4.33 -11.00 3.65
N GLU A 27 -5.18 -11.09 2.63
CA GLU A 27 -4.72 -11.36 1.27
C GLU A 27 -3.82 -10.21 0.82
N GLN A 28 -2.73 -10.57 0.14
CA GLN A 28 -1.84 -9.59 -0.47
C GLN A 28 -2.60 -8.86 -1.58
N ILE A 29 -2.45 -7.54 -1.63
CA ILE A 29 -2.99 -6.75 -2.74
C ILE A 29 -2.03 -6.93 -3.92
N LEU A 30 -2.36 -7.85 -4.83
CA LEU A 30 -1.53 -8.13 -6.00
C LEU A 30 -1.77 -7.12 -7.13
N GLY A 31 -2.90 -6.42 -7.15
CA GLY A 31 -3.16 -5.33 -8.10
C GLY A 31 -4.50 -5.45 -8.81
N PRO A 32 -4.62 -4.89 -10.03
CA PRO A 32 -3.56 -4.16 -10.73
C PRO A 32 -3.16 -2.89 -9.97
N TRP A 33 -1.86 -2.62 -9.93
CA TRP A 33 -1.30 -1.36 -9.44
C TRP A 33 -0.89 -0.53 -10.64
N LEU A 34 -0.85 0.79 -10.46
CA LEU A 34 -0.23 1.69 -11.42
C LEU A 34 1.21 1.97 -10.98
N TRP A 35 2.16 1.52 -11.78
CA TRP A 35 3.59 1.51 -11.46
C TRP A 35 4.36 2.58 -12.22
N MET A 36 5.44 3.05 -11.62
CA MET A 36 6.44 3.93 -12.22
C MET A 36 7.80 3.55 -11.67
N ILE A 37 8.85 3.72 -12.47
CA ILE A 37 10.24 3.71 -11.97
C ILE A 37 10.94 5.00 -12.37
N VAL A 38 11.90 5.40 -11.55
CA VAL A 38 12.80 6.53 -11.83
C VAL A 38 14.22 6.09 -11.48
N LYS A 39 15.15 6.27 -12.41
CA LYS A 39 16.59 6.06 -12.14
C LYS A 39 17.16 7.22 -11.33
N LEU A 40 18.07 6.90 -10.43
CA LEU A 40 18.70 7.85 -9.51
C LEU A 40 20.18 8.03 -9.87
N ASP A 41 20.59 9.27 -10.13
CA ASP A 41 22.00 9.58 -10.42
C ASP A 41 22.88 9.59 -9.15
N GLY A 42 22.27 9.71 -7.97
CA GLY A 42 22.94 9.87 -6.67
C GLY A 42 23.02 8.61 -5.80
N GLY A 43 22.58 7.46 -6.32
CA GLY A 43 22.39 6.22 -5.55
C GLY A 43 21.02 6.13 -4.89
N GLY A 44 20.58 4.91 -4.57
CA GLY A 44 19.27 4.64 -3.99
C GLY A 44 19.26 4.34 -2.49
N GLY A 45 18.49 3.32 -2.11
CA GLY A 45 18.33 2.89 -0.74
C GLY A 45 17.79 3.97 0.21
N ALA A 46 18.24 3.91 1.47
CA ALA A 46 17.85 4.80 2.55
C ALA A 46 18.14 6.28 2.27
N ALA A 47 19.18 6.59 1.49
CA ALA A 47 19.54 7.96 1.15
C ALA A 47 18.50 8.61 0.21
N ALA A 48 17.84 7.80 -0.62
CA ALA A 48 16.85 8.25 -1.58
C ALA A 48 15.41 8.25 -1.06
N THR A 49 15.15 7.73 0.15
CA THR A 49 13.77 7.63 0.70
C THR A 49 13.05 8.99 0.73
N ASP A 50 13.75 10.07 1.07
CA ASP A 50 13.20 11.42 1.17
C ASP A 50 13.48 12.31 -0.06
N ILE A 51 14.17 11.80 -1.08
CA ILE A 51 14.37 12.52 -2.35
C ILE A 51 13.07 12.47 -3.17
N ASP A 52 12.57 13.59 -3.68
CA ASP A 52 11.41 13.59 -4.56
C ASP A 52 11.83 13.18 -5.99
N SER A 53 11.95 11.88 -6.24
CA SER A 53 12.46 11.38 -7.53
C SER A 53 11.55 11.74 -8.71
N LEU A 54 10.25 11.99 -8.48
CA LEU A 54 9.33 12.46 -9.53
C LEU A 54 9.64 13.91 -9.91
N ALA A 55 9.92 14.76 -8.91
CA ALA A 55 10.31 16.15 -9.14
C ALA A 55 11.66 16.21 -9.87
N ASP A 56 12.64 15.44 -9.41
CA ASP A 56 13.96 15.36 -10.05
C ASP A 56 13.86 14.91 -11.52
N ALA A 57 13.07 13.86 -11.80
CA ALA A 57 12.88 13.34 -13.15
C ALA A 57 12.16 14.33 -14.09
N SER A 58 11.32 15.21 -13.54
CA SER A 58 10.44 16.08 -14.33
C SER A 58 10.84 17.55 -14.32
N ASN A 59 11.92 17.92 -13.63
CA ASN A 59 12.29 19.31 -13.32
C ASN A 59 11.14 20.03 -12.58
N ASP A 60 10.72 19.47 -11.45
CA ASP A 60 9.69 19.99 -10.53
C ASP A 60 8.27 20.12 -11.12
N LYS A 61 8.01 19.54 -12.31
CA LYS A 61 6.66 19.61 -12.93
C LYS A 61 5.66 18.67 -12.26
N VAL A 62 6.14 17.54 -11.75
CA VAL A 62 5.34 16.54 -11.03
C VAL A 62 6.10 16.18 -9.77
N THR A 63 5.45 16.23 -8.60
CA THR A 63 6.05 15.91 -7.30
C THR A 63 5.41 14.69 -6.66
N GLU A 64 6.11 14.05 -5.72
CA GLU A 64 5.53 13.02 -4.84
C GLU A 64 4.25 13.50 -4.16
N GLU A 65 4.21 14.76 -3.69
CA GLU A 65 3.03 15.34 -3.05
C GLU A 65 1.83 15.43 -4.01
N MET A 66 2.09 15.89 -5.25
CA MET A 66 1.05 16.00 -6.28
C MET A 66 0.43 14.64 -6.58
N VAL A 67 1.27 13.62 -6.77
CA VAL A 67 0.81 12.26 -7.10
C VAL A 67 0.14 11.60 -5.88
N ALA A 68 0.71 11.72 -4.69
CA ALA A 68 0.13 11.14 -3.48
C ALA A 68 -1.27 11.68 -3.18
N LYS A 69 -1.54 12.94 -3.55
CA LYS A 69 -2.83 13.61 -3.32
C LYS A 69 -3.85 13.34 -4.42
N ASN A 70 -3.43 13.31 -5.67
CA ASN A 70 -4.33 13.32 -6.82
C ASN A 70 -4.35 12.01 -7.62
N GLY A 71 -3.37 11.13 -7.37
CA GLY A 71 -3.12 9.94 -8.18
C GLY A 71 -2.47 10.28 -9.53
N ALA A 72 -2.40 9.25 -10.36
CA ALA A 72 -2.01 9.32 -11.76
C ALA A 72 -2.88 8.35 -12.56
N LYS A 73 -2.76 8.38 -13.89
CA LYS A 73 -3.42 7.48 -14.82
C LYS A 73 -2.39 6.72 -15.65
N GLU A 74 -2.80 5.57 -16.16
CA GLU A 74 -2.01 4.86 -17.16
C GLU A 74 -1.72 5.77 -18.36
N GLY A 75 -0.44 5.81 -18.75
CA GLY A 75 0.05 6.69 -19.81
C GLY A 75 0.39 8.11 -19.36
N ASP A 76 0.17 8.50 -18.10
CA ASP A 76 0.66 9.79 -17.61
C ASP A 76 2.20 9.75 -17.55
N GLU A 77 2.85 10.80 -18.07
CA GLU A 77 4.31 10.91 -18.15
C GLU A 77 4.89 11.72 -16.98
N VAL A 78 6.10 11.34 -16.54
CA VAL A 78 6.95 12.07 -15.60
C VAL A 78 8.37 12.10 -16.16
N GLY A 79 8.73 13.18 -16.85
CA GLY A 79 10.01 13.23 -17.57
C GLY A 79 9.99 12.22 -18.73
N ASP A 80 10.98 11.33 -18.75
CA ASP A 80 11.09 10.25 -19.75
C ASP A 80 10.39 8.95 -19.31
N TYR A 81 9.69 8.96 -18.17
CA TYR A 81 9.04 7.79 -17.59
C TYR A 81 7.52 7.87 -17.72
N GLU A 82 6.84 6.72 -17.69
CA GLU A 82 5.39 6.60 -17.91
C GLU A 82 4.76 5.69 -16.83
N TRP A 83 3.57 6.06 -16.36
CA TRP A 83 2.79 5.23 -15.44
C TRP A 83 2.15 4.04 -16.19
N THR A 84 2.45 2.81 -15.77
CA THR A 84 2.00 1.58 -16.45
C THR A 84 1.26 0.64 -15.49
N LEU A 85 0.16 0.03 -15.95
CA LEU A 85 -0.56 -0.97 -15.14
C LEU A 85 0.19 -2.30 -15.10
N ALA A 86 0.32 -2.89 -13.91
CA ALA A 86 0.80 -4.25 -13.74
C ALA A 86 0.38 -4.87 -12.40
N GLU A 87 0.42 -6.20 -12.34
CA GLU A 87 0.25 -6.95 -11.10
C GLU A 87 1.60 -7.21 -10.43
N LEU A 88 1.62 -7.12 -9.10
CA LEU A 88 2.74 -7.56 -8.28
C LEU A 88 2.70 -9.09 -8.18
N PRO A 89 3.78 -9.82 -8.52
CA PRO A 89 3.82 -11.25 -8.30
C PRO A 89 3.70 -11.58 -6.79
N ALA A 90 3.18 -12.78 -6.48
CA ALA A 90 2.92 -13.21 -5.10
C ALA A 90 4.18 -13.25 -4.20
N ASN A 91 5.38 -13.26 -4.77
CA ASN A 91 6.64 -13.19 -4.04
C ASN A 91 7.11 -11.75 -3.75
N GLY A 92 6.37 -10.73 -4.22
CA GLY A 92 6.68 -9.31 -4.02
C GLY A 92 7.86 -8.80 -4.85
N ASP A 93 8.23 -9.47 -5.94
CA ASP A 93 9.39 -9.13 -6.75
C ASP A 93 9.12 -7.97 -7.72
N ILE A 94 9.57 -6.76 -7.36
CA ILE A 94 9.42 -5.55 -8.19
C ILE A 94 10.22 -5.67 -9.49
N ASN A 95 11.36 -6.38 -9.50
CA ASN A 95 12.16 -6.58 -10.72
C ASN A 95 11.37 -7.36 -11.77
N THR A 96 10.52 -8.31 -11.35
CA THR A 96 9.61 -9.01 -12.28
C THR A 96 8.63 -8.03 -12.92
N VAL A 97 8.01 -7.13 -12.13
CA VAL A 97 7.08 -6.12 -12.64
C VAL A 97 7.75 -5.26 -13.71
N VAL A 98 8.92 -4.68 -13.38
CA VAL A 98 9.64 -3.76 -14.28
C VAL A 98 10.07 -4.43 -15.59
N ASN A 99 10.54 -5.68 -15.53
CA ASN A 99 10.95 -6.42 -16.72
C ASN A 99 9.75 -6.81 -17.61
N GLU A 100 8.64 -7.23 -17.00
CA GLU A 100 7.44 -7.64 -17.76
C GLU A 100 6.72 -6.45 -18.39
N THR A 101 6.77 -5.26 -17.78
CA THR A 101 6.23 -4.02 -18.35
C THR A 101 7.17 -3.33 -19.32
N GLY A 102 8.47 -3.69 -19.32
CA GLY A 102 9.48 -3.06 -20.16
C GLY A 102 9.85 -1.64 -19.74
N MET A 103 9.57 -1.24 -18.48
CA MET A 103 9.92 0.12 -18.00
C MET A 103 11.43 0.33 -17.91
N ALA A 104 12.20 -0.73 -17.66
CA ALA A 104 13.66 -0.72 -17.74
C ALA A 104 14.19 -2.10 -18.16
N GLU A 105 15.42 -2.10 -18.64
CA GLU A 105 16.15 -3.30 -19.04
C GLU A 105 17.38 -3.51 -18.15
N GLY A 106 17.62 -4.76 -17.74
CA GLY A 106 18.84 -5.17 -17.03
C GLY A 106 18.70 -5.24 -15.51
N ALA A 107 19.83 -5.33 -14.81
CA ALA A 107 19.84 -5.29 -13.36
C ALA A 107 19.42 -3.89 -12.89
N LEU A 108 18.37 -3.83 -12.08
CA LEU A 108 17.91 -2.59 -11.48
C LEU A 108 18.74 -2.34 -10.25
N ASP A 109 19.51 -1.26 -10.28
CA ASP A 109 20.27 -0.72 -9.16
C ASP A 109 20.11 0.81 -9.25
N HIS A 110 20.09 1.48 -8.12
CA HIS A 110 19.85 2.93 -8.02
C HIS A 110 18.55 3.36 -8.68
N ILE A 111 17.43 2.72 -8.32
CA ILE A 111 16.09 3.06 -8.79
C ILE A 111 15.15 3.37 -7.62
N THR A 112 14.21 4.26 -7.88
CA THR A 112 12.99 4.38 -7.10
C THR A 112 11.83 3.80 -7.89
N SER A 113 11.09 2.88 -7.29
CA SER A 113 9.79 2.44 -7.78
C SER A 113 8.66 3.12 -7.01
N TYR A 114 7.58 3.45 -7.72
CA TYR A 114 6.33 3.92 -7.16
C TYR A 114 5.20 2.98 -7.58
N ALA A 115 4.25 2.74 -6.68
CA ALA A 115 3.04 1.99 -6.94
C ALA A 115 1.83 2.73 -6.37
N LEU A 116 0.80 2.92 -7.19
CA LEU A 116 -0.48 3.50 -6.80
C LEU A 116 -1.58 2.46 -6.81
N TYR A 117 -2.43 2.52 -5.79
CA TYR A 117 -3.65 1.70 -5.69
C TYR A 117 -4.75 2.45 -4.98
N THR A 118 -5.98 2.34 -5.49
CA THR A 118 -7.16 2.89 -4.83
C THR A 118 -7.90 1.79 -4.09
N TYR A 119 -7.80 1.80 -2.76
CA TYR A 119 -8.53 0.86 -1.92
C TYR A 119 -9.90 1.43 -1.55
N LYS A 120 -10.98 0.74 -1.93
CA LYS A 120 -12.34 1.11 -1.57
C LYS A 120 -12.75 0.46 -0.25
N SER A 121 -13.02 1.29 0.77
CA SER A 121 -13.48 0.83 2.07
C SER A 121 -14.98 1.03 2.25
N ASP A 122 -15.71 0.00 2.67
CA ASP A 122 -17.17 0.11 2.88
C ASP A 122 -17.55 1.03 4.05
N LYS A 123 -16.60 1.30 4.95
CA LYS A 123 -16.77 2.16 6.14
C LYS A 123 -15.46 2.82 6.51
N ALA A 124 -15.53 3.93 7.23
CA ALA A 124 -14.35 4.47 7.89
C ALA A 124 -13.89 3.49 8.98
N GLN A 125 -12.60 3.12 8.98
CA GLN A 125 -12.06 2.12 9.89
C GLN A 125 -10.55 2.24 10.05
N LYS A 126 -10.06 1.83 11.22
CA LYS A 126 -8.63 1.64 11.46
C LYS A 126 -8.26 0.22 11.10
N VAL A 127 -7.19 0.06 10.32
CA VAL A 127 -6.67 -1.25 9.93
C VAL A 127 -5.16 -1.28 10.10
N THR A 128 -4.62 -2.48 10.18
CA THR A 128 -3.18 -2.70 10.10
C THR A 128 -2.80 -2.87 8.63
N MET A 129 -1.79 -2.12 8.19
CA MET A 129 -1.11 -2.32 6.91
C MET A 129 0.21 -3.04 7.16
N LYS A 130 0.54 -3.99 6.29
CA LYS A 130 1.80 -4.70 6.30
C LYS A 130 2.52 -4.46 4.98
N THR A 131 3.82 -4.23 5.02
CA THR A 131 4.65 -3.91 3.84
C THR A 131 6.00 -4.60 3.92
N GLY A 132 6.73 -4.59 2.82
CA GLY A 132 8.14 -4.99 2.75
C GLY A 132 8.84 -4.15 1.68
N SER A 133 10.17 -4.12 1.73
CA SER A 133 10.98 -3.43 0.71
C SER A 133 12.35 -4.04 0.55
N ASP A 134 12.98 -3.68 -0.56
CA ASP A 134 14.39 -3.81 -0.85
C ASP A 134 14.75 -2.57 -1.67
N ASP A 135 15.40 -1.54 -1.13
CA ASP A 135 15.94 -1.39 0.23
C ASP A 135 14.94 -0.69 1.16
N SER A 136 14.62 0.57 0.87
CA SER A 136 13.87 1.48 1.76
C SER A 136 12.42 1.69 1.32
N ILE A 137 11.57 2.24 2.19
CA ILE A 137 10.14 2.43 1.89
C ILE A 137 9.56 3.73 2.46
N LYS A 138 8.62 4.32 1.72
CA LYS A 138 7.76 5.42 2.16
C LYS A 138 6.34 5.18 1.63
N VAL A 139 5.33 5.37 2.48
CA VAL A 139 3.93 5.08 2.15
C VAL A 139 3.06 6.29 2.46
N TRP A 140 2.21 6.65 1.50
CA TRP A 140 1.20 7.68 1.64
C TRP A 140 -0.20 7.10 1.59
N LEU A 141 -1.10 7.74 2.32
CA LEU A 141 -2.53 7.51 2.29
C LEU A 141 -3.25 8.84 2.11
N ASN A 142 -4.01 8.99 1.02
CA ASN A 142 -4.77 10.21 0.71
C ASN A 142 -3.90 11.50 0.76
N GLY A 143 -2.66 11.43 0.29
CA GLY A 143 -1.71 12.55 0.27
C GLY A 143 -0.84 12.69 1.52
N GLU A 144 -1.11 11.97 2.61
CA GLU A 144 -0.35 12.07 3.85
C GLU A 144 0.61 10.88 4.01
N VAL A 145 1.87 11.14 4.39
CA VAL A 145 2.82 10.08 4.74
C VAL A 145 2.35 9.39 6.01
N VAL A 146 2.03 8.10 5.91
CA VAL A 146 1.58 7.26 7.04
C VAL A 146 2.67 6.32 7.56
N PHE A 147 3.69 6.06 6.74
CA PHE A 147 4.82 5.23 7.14
C PHE A 147 6.07 5.58 6.34
N LYS A 148 7.22 5.47 7.00
CA LYS A 148 8.55 5.59 6.39
C LYS A 148 9.52 4.70 7.14
N ASN A 149 10.33 3.95 6.39
CA ASN A 149 11.47 3.21 6.91
C ASN A 149 12.66 3.38 5.97
N ALA A 150 13.53 4.34 6.30
CA ALA A 150 14.72 4.69 5.53
C ALA A 150 15.92 3.85 5.99
N VAL A 151 15.94 2.57 5.58
CA VAL A 151 17.01 1.61 5.91
C VAL A 151 17.40 0.83 4.66
N ASN A 152 18.69 0.47 4.56
CA ASN A 152 19.14 -0.52 3.57
C ASN A 152 18.94 -1.92 4.16
N ARG A 153 18.20 -2.76 3.46
CA ARG A 153 17.83 -4.12 3.86
C ARG A 153 17.41 -4.92 2.63
N GLY A 154 17.73 -6.21 2.63
CA GLY A 154 17.23 -7.11 1.59
C GLY A 154 15.72 -7.36 1.68
N ARG A 155 15.17 -7.82 0.56
CA ARG A 155 13.74 -8.13 0.37
C ARG A 155 13.21 -9.06 1.45
N GLY A 156 12.09 -8.68 2.03
CA GLY A 156 11.31 -9.55 2.90
C GLY A 156 9.83 -9.26 2.81
N MET A 157 9.01 -10.32 2.90
CA MET A 157 7.56 -10.18 2.98
C MET A 157 7.17 -9.71 4.38
N TRP A 158 6.29 -8.71 4.46
CA TRP A 158 5.68 -8.26 5.72
C TRP A 158 6.68 -7.83 6.81
N GLN A 159 7.78 -7.21 6.40
CA GLN A 159 8.83 -6.74 7.32
C GLN A 159 8.34 -5.60 8.23
N ASP A 160 7.42 -4.76 7.73
CA ASP A 160 6.85 -3.67 8.51
C ASP A 160 5.35 -3.85 8.73
N GLU A 161 4.88 -3.38 9.88
CA GLU A 161 3.49 -3.41 10.29
C GLU A 161 3.13 -2.08 11.00
N PHE A 162 2.11 -1.38 10.49
CA PHE A 162 1.70 -0.08 11.04
C PHE A 162 0.19 0.15 10.89
N GLY A 163 -0.37 0.99 11.76
CA GLY A 163 -1.79 1.32 11.74
C GLY A 163 -2.11 2.46 10.77
N ILE A 164 -3.16 2.29 9.96
CA ILE A 164 -3.70 3.34 9.09
C ILE A 164 -5.19 3.58 9.37
N SER A 165 -5.68 4.76 9.00
CA SER A 165 -7.10 5.12 9.13
C SER A 165 -7.71 5.33 7.75
N LEU A 166 -8.55 4.39 7.32
CA LEU A 166 -9.28 4.47 6.06
C LEU A 166 -10.54 5.32 6.25
N LYS A 167 -10.86 6.15 5.25
CA LYS A 167 -12.19 6.75 5.11
C LYS A 167 -13.13 5.78 4.39
N GLN A 168 -14.44 5.95 4.58
CA GLN A 168 -15.42 5.28 3.73
C GLN A 168 -15.25 5.75 2.28
N GLY A 169 -15.35 4.83 1.33
CA GLY A 169 -15.10 5.06 -0.09
C GLY A 169 -13.62 4.89 -0.45
N ASP A 170 -13.18 5.64 -1.45
CA ASP A 170 -11.89 5.44 -2.10
C ASP A 170 -10.74 6.03 -1.27
N ASN A 171 -9.70 5.24 -1.04
CA ASN A 171 -8.47 5.65 -0.36
C ASN A 171 -7.30 5.45 -1.32
N LEU A 172 -6.66 6.54 -1.72
CA LEU A 172 -5.48 6.47 -2.57
C LEU A 172 -4.27 6.10 -1.71
N ILE A 173 -3.58 5.04 -2.09
CA ILE A 173 -2.33 4.60 -1.50
C ILE A 173 -1.24 4.82 -2.53
N MET A 174 -0.14 5.44 -2.12
CA MET A 174 1.11 5.49 -2.87
C MET A 174 2.18 4.80 -2.05
N VAL A 175 2.93 3.90 -2.67
CA VAL A 175 4.09 3.24 -2.07
C VAL A 175 5.30 3.63 -2.90
N LYS A 176 6.37 4.04 -2.23
CA LYS A 176 7.70 4.23 -2.79
C LYS A 176 8.63 3.20 -2.21
N VAL A 177 9.38 2.51 -3.05
CA VAL A 177 10.52 1.68 -2.66
C VAL A 177 11.76 2.17 -3.40
N SER A 178 12.88 2.35 -2.69
CA SER A 178 14.13 2.77 -3.32
C SER A 178 15.26 1.81 -3.00
N GLU A 179 15.97 1.39 -4.04
CA GLU A 179 17.16 0.54 -4.10
C GLU A 179 18.30 1.34 -4.74
#